data_AF-A0A4S1G9S1-F1
#
_entry.id   AF-A0A4S1G9S1-F1
#
_cell.length_a   1.000
_cell.length_b   1.000
_cell.length_c   1.000
_cell.angle_alpha   90.00
_cell.angle_beta   90.00
_cell.angle_gamma   90.00
#
_symmetry.space_group_name_H-M   'P 1'
#
loop_
_entity.id
_entity.type
_entity.pdbx_description
1 polymer ?
#
loop_
_entity_poly.entity_id
_entity_poly.type
_entity_poly.pdbx_seq_one_letter_code
_entity_poly.pdbx_strand_id
1 'polypeptide(L)'
;EMKRNLAEHQLYATLRVRTAEAAQIAGIEKEMARESDEILQGRRAYRRSAGSLAEQQLFDQFVNLWTAYEDSLTSIFPLLETGGRTMAVKEFETVSLPTVAAATQRLDDLLALTNERSTAAAVMADRTYTVA
;
A
#
# COMPACT_ATOMS: atom_id res chain seq x y z
N GLU A 1 -9.42 3.93 1.98
CA GLU A 1 -8.52 4.02 3.15
C GLU A 1 -7.16 3.40 2.88
N MET A 2 -7.04 2.09 2.57
CA MET A 2 -5.73 1.45 2.31
C MET A 2 -4.79 2.20 1.34
N LYS A 3 -5.30 2.75 0.22
CA LYS A 3 -4.47 3.53 -0.72
C LYS A 3 -3.88 4.80 -0.09
N ARG A 4 -4.67 5.50 0.74
CA ARG A 4 -4.20 6.70 1.46
C ARG A 4 -3.10 6.31 2.45
N ASN A 5 -3.34 5.27 3.22
CA ASN A 5 -2.40 4.80 4.24
C ASN A 5 -1.09 4.30 3.61
N LEU A 6 -1.17 3.63 2.44
CA LEU A 6 0.01 3.26 1.64
C LEU A 6 0.83 4.49 1.22
N ALA A 7 0.17 5.56 0.77
CA ALA A 7 0.85 6.80 0.38
C ALA A 7 1.45 7.53 1.59
N GLU A 8 0.75 7.56 2.73
CA GLU A 8 1.25 8.12 3.99
C GLU A 8 2.46 7.33 4.51
N HIS A 9 2.40 6.00 4.48
CA HIS A 9 3.54 5.16 4.81
C HIS A 9 4.75 5.41 3.88
N GLN A 10 4.52 5.52 2.57
CA GLN A 10 5.58 5.84 1.60
C GLN A 10 6.23 7.20 1.87
N LEU A 11 5.44 8.20 2.23
CA LEU A 11 5.92 9.52 2.63
C LEU A 11 6.85 9.40 3.84
N TYR A 12 6.42 8.71 4.89
CA TYR A 12 7.25 8.51 6.09
C TYR A 12 8.51 7.69 5.83
N ALA A 13 8.45 6.65 4.99
CA ALA A 13 9.64 5.91 4.58
C ALA A 13 10.65 6.81 3.83
N THR A 14 10.15 7.71 2.97
CA THR A 14 10.98 8.70 2.27
C THR A 14 11.62 9.69 3.25
N LEU A 15 10.87 10.14 4.26
CA LEU A 15 11.40 10.98 5.33
C LEU A 15 12.47 10.23 6.14
N ARG A 16 12.23 8.97 6.50
CA ARG A 16 13.19 8.14 7.25
C ARG A 16 14.54 8.00 6.56
N VAL A 17 14.55 7.86 5.23
CA VAL A 17 15.77 7.78 4.41
C VAL A 17 16.54 9.12 4.40
N ARG A 18 15.83 10.24 4.51
CA ARG A 18 16.42 11.59 4.46
C ARG A 18 16.88 12.07 5.83
N THR A 19 16.23 11.64 6.91
CA THR A 19 16.54 12.07 8.27
C THR A 19 17.82 11.42 8.80
N ALA A 20 18.63 12.19 9.55
CA ALA A 20 19.79 11.70 10.29
C ALA A 20 19.67 11.97 11.80
N GLU A 21 18.73 12.82 12.22
CA GLU A 21 18.51 13.16 13.62
C GLU A 21 17.70 12.06 14.32
N ALA A 22 18.31 11.40 15.31
CA ALA A 22 17.70 10.29 16.04
C ALA A 22 16.35 10.65 16.71
N ALA A 23 16.20 11.88 17.20
CA ALA A 23 14.97 12.35 17.82
C ALA A 23 13.78 12.39 16.84
N GLN A 24 14.05 12.69 15.56
CA GLN A 24 13.03 12.71 14.52
C GLN A 24 12.72 11.30 13.97
N ILE A 25 13.72 10.42 13.95
CA ILE A 25 13.60 9.04 13.47
C ILE A 25 12.51 8.26 14.24
N ALA A 26 12.52 8.31 15.57
CA ALA A 26 11.55 7.59 16.39
C ALA A 26 10.09 8.03 16.12
N GLY A 27 9.88 9.32 15.83
CA GLY A 27 8.57 9.83 15.45
C GLY A 27 8.11 9.32 14.08
N ILE A 28 9.03 9.31 13.09
CA ILE A 28 8.74 8.79 11.75
C ILE A 28 8.40 7.30 11.80
N GLU A 29 9.20 6.50 12.51
CA GLU A 29 8.99 5.05 12.63
C GLU A 29 7.67 4.72 13.32
N LYS A 30 7.25 5.53 14.30
CA LYS A 30 5.94 5.39 14.95
C LYS A 30 4.80 5.62 13.96
N GLU A 31 4.86 6.68 13.15
CA GLU A 31 3.81 6.93 12.15
C GLU A 31 3.81 5.86 11.05
N MET A 32 4.98 5.38 10.62
CA MET A 32 5.05 4.23 9.71
C MET A 32 4.36 2.99 10.28
N ALA A 33 4.67 2.61 11.52
CA ALA A 33 4.05 1.45 12.17
C ALA A 33 2.54 1.59 12.26
N ARG A 34 2.04 2.80 12.55
CA ARG A 34 0.61 3.10 12.56
C ARG A 34 -0.02 2.86 11.19
N GLU A 35 0.57 3.39 10.12
CA GLU A 35 0.02 3.21 8.77
C GLU A 35 0.04 1.74 8.32
N SER A 36 1.10 1.00 8.66
CA SER A 36 1.16 -0.46 8.44
C SER A 36 0.03 -1.19 9.16
N ASP A 37 -0.24 -0.85 10.43
CA ASP A 37 -1.35 -1.43 11.19
C ASP A 37 -2.71 -1.14 10.55
N GLU A 38 -2.94 0.10 10.10
CA GLU A 38 -4.18 0.47 9.42
C GLU A 38 -4.33 -0.28 8.07
N ILE A 39 -3.25 -0.48 7.31
CA ILE A 39 -3.24 -1.30 6.09
C ILE A 39 -3.58 -2.76 6.40
N LEU A 40 -2.99 -3.33 7.46
CA LEU A 40 -3.27 -4.71 7.90
C LEU A 40 -4.73 -4.89 8.31
N GLN A 41 -5.32 -3.91 8.98
CA GLN A 41 -6.74 -3.91 9.33
C GLN A 41 -7.62 -3.82 8.07
N GLY A 42 -7.32 -2.90 7.15
CA GLY A 42 -7.99 -2.77 5.86
C GLY A 42 -7.95 -4.07 5.06
N ARG A 43 -6.82 -4.77 5.08
CA ARG A 43 -6.66 -6.09 4.46
C ARG A 43 -7.60 -7.13 5.03
N ARG A 44 -7.72 -7.20 6.36
CA ARG A 44 -8.61 -8.16 7.02
C ARG A 44 -10.07 -7.87 6.70
N ALA A 45 -10.45 -6.59 6.65
CA ALA A 45 -11.80 -6.17 6.26
C ALA A 45 -12.09 -6.55 4.80
N TYR A 46 -11.20 -6.20 3.87
CA TYR A 46 -11.39 -6.46 2.44
C TYR A 46 -11.45 -7.95 2.11
N ARG A 47 -10.61 -8.77 2.74
CA ARG A 47 -10.64 -10.24 2.55
C ARG A 47 -11.99 -10.87 2.94
N ARG A 48 -12.73 -10.26 3.86
CA ARG A 48 -14.07 -10.75 4.25
C ARG A 48 -15.16 -10.33 3.26
N SER A 49 -14.94 -9.28 2.47
CA SER A 49 -15.91 -8.73 1.52
C SER A 49 -15.61 -9.07 0.05
N ALA A 50 -14.39 -9.49 -0.28
CA ALA A 50 -13.97 -9.77 -1.66
C ALA A 50 -14.78 -10.93 -2.25
N GLY A 51 -15.56 -10.64 -3.29
CA GLY A 51 -16.56 -11.56 -3.81
C GLY A 51 -16.16 -12.30 -5.09
N SER A 52 -15.20 -11.78 -5.86
CA SER A 52 -14.77 -12.38 -7.14
C SER A 52 -13.33 -12.87 -7.13
N LEU A 53 -13.02 -13.85 -7.98
CA LEU A 53 -11.66 -14.39 -8.14
C LEU A 53 -10.67 -13.30 -8.62
N ALA A 54 -11.09 -12.41 -9.51
CA ALA A 54 -10.25 -11.32 -10.02
C ALA A 54 -9.89 -10.31 -8.91
N GLU A 55 -10.85 -9.94 -8.05
CA GLU A 55 -10.59 -9.10 -6.87
C GLU A 55 -9.63 -9.78 -5.91
N GLN A 56 -9.80 -11.08 -5.65
CA GLN A 56 -8.92 -11.84 -4.76
C GLN A 56 -7.49 -11.87 -5.32
N GLN A 57 -7.32 -12.13 -6.62
CA GLN A 57 -5.99 -12.16 -7.26
C GLN A 57 -5.28 -10.81 -7.22
N LEU A 58 -5.97 -9.72 -7.55
CA LEU A 58 -5.40 -8.37 -7.47
C LEU A 58 -5.04 -8.00 -6.02
N PHE A 59 -5.87 -8.41 -5.08
CA PHE A 59 -5.63 -8.17 -3.67
C PHE A 59 -4.44 -8.98 -3.13
N ASP A 60 -4.30 -10.24 -3.51
CA ASP A 60 -3.14 -11.07 -3.15
C ASP A 60 -1.85 -10.49 -3.76
N GLN A 61 -1.90 -9.99 -5.00
CA GLN A 61 -0.77 -9.28 -5.62
C GLN A 61 -0.39 -8.02 -4.84
N PHE A 62 -1.37 -7.22 -4.42
CA PHE A 62 -1.12 -6.07 -3.54
C PHE A 62 -0.42 -6.51 -2.25
N VAL A 63 -0.91 -7.56 -1.57
CA VAL A 63 -0.33 -8.05 -0.32
C VAL A 63 1.11 -8.53 -0.50
N ASN A 64 1.41 -9.21 -1.60
CA ASN A 64 2.77 -9.66 -1.89
C ASN A 64 3.72 -8.48 -2.13
N LEU A 65 3.30 -7.48 -2.90
CA LEU A 65 4.10 -6.28 -3.17
C LEU A 65 4.29 -5.43 -1.91
N TRP A 66 3.25 -5.30 -1.09
CA TRP A 66 3.33 -4.62 0.20
C TRP A 66 4.35 -5.29 1.13
N THR A 67 4.27 -6.62 1.28
CA THR A 67 5.23 -7.38 2.09
C THR A 67 6.65 -7.21 1.58
N ALA A 68 6.87 -7.35 0.27
CA ALA A 68 8.19 -7.16 -0.33
C ALA A 68 8.75 -5.75 -0.13
N TYR A 69 7.87 -4.74 -0.14
CA TYR A 69 8.23 -3.37 0.19
C TYR A 69 8.63 -3.22 1.66
N GLU A 70 7.84 -3.71 2.61
CA GLU A 70 8.19 -3.68 4.05
C GLU A 70 9.51 -4.41 4.35
N ASP A 71 9.71 -5.57 3.73
CA ASP A 71 10.96 -6.35 3.84
C ASP A 71 12.16 -5.54 3.33
N SER A 72 12.01 -4.84 2.19
CA SER A 72 13.07 -3.99 1.65
C SER A 72 13.43 -2.85 2.61
N LEU A 73 12.45 -2.21 3.25
CA LEU A 73 12.70 -1.14 4.22
C LEU A 73 13.41 -1.66 5.47
N THR A 74 13.01 -2.83 5.94
CA THR A 74 13.65 -3.52 7.08
C THR A 74 15.13 -3.80 6.81
N SER A 75 15.49 -4.12 5.57
CA SER A 75 16.89 -4.28 5.12
C SER A 75 17.63 -2.93 5.05
N ILE A 76 16.99 -1.89 4.54
CA ILE A 76 17.61 -0.60 4.23
C ILE A 76 17.85 0.26 5.48
N PHE A 77 16.93 0.28 6.44
CA PHE A 77 17.01 1.22 7.56
C PHE A 77 18.24 1.05 8.46
N PRO A 78 18.69 -0.16 8.81
CA PRO A 78 19.94 -0.35 9.55
C PRO A 78 21.19 0.15 8.79
N LEU A 79 21.17 0.11 7.45
CA LEU A 79 22.27 0.62 6.62
C LEU A 79 22.41 2.15 6.69
N LEU A 80 21.32 2.86 7.00
CA LEU A 80 21.36 4.32 7.20
C LEU A 80 22.18 4.72 8.43
N GLU A 81 22.32 3.82 9.41
CA GLU A 81 22.98 4.06 10.70
C GLU A 81 24.43 3.57 10.73
N THR A 82 24.75 2.55 9.93
CA THR A 82 26.04 1.85 9.94
C THR A 82 27.03 2.34 8.88
N GLY A 83 26.77 3.49 8.25
CA GLY A 83 27.63 4.08 7.22
C GLY A 83 27.35 3.58 5.79
N GLY A 84 26.33 2.74 5.61
CA GLY A 84 25.85 2.24 4.31
C GLY A 84 24.89 3.19 3.57
N ARG A 85 24.85 4.48 3.92
CA ARG A 85 23.80 5.42 3.46
C ARG A 85 23.66 5.50 1.94
N THR A 86 24.76 5.55 1.19
CA THR A 86 24.70 5.58 -0.28
C THR A 86 24.06 4.32 -0.86
N MET A 87 24.37 3.15 -0.29
CA MET A 87 23.76 1.88 -0.70
C MET A 87 22.28 1.83 -0.32
N ALA A 88 21.96 2.24 0.91
CA ALA A 88 20.60 2.32 1.44
C ALA A 88 19.68 3.20 0.56
N VAL A 89 20.15 4.40 0.21
CA VAL A 89 19.42 5.33 -0.66
C VAL A 89 19.22 4.71 -2.05
N LYS A 90 20.28 4.13 -2.64
CA LYS A 90 20.19 3.50 -3.95
C LYS A 90 19.19 2.34 -3.95
N GLU A 91 19.21 1.49 -2.94
CA GLU A 91 18.29 0.35 -2.83
C GLU A 91 16.85 0.84 -2.61
N PHE A 92 16.65 1.87 -1.79
CA PHE A 92 15.34 2.49 -1.62
C PHE A 92 14.77 3.01 -2.95
N GLU A 93 15.58 3.72 -3.73
CA GLU A 93 15.15 4.30 -5.01
C GLU A 93 14.91 3.25 -6.10
N THR A 94 15.72 2.19 -6.14
CA THR A 94 15.70 1.20 -7.23
C THR A 94 14.85 -0.03 -6.93
N VAL A 95 14.55 -0.31 -5.67
CA VAL A 95 13.78 -1.48 -5.23
C VAL A 95 12.51 -1.05 -4.51
N SER A 96 12.62 -0.31 -3.41
CA SER A 96 11.46 0.01 -2.56
C SER A 96 10.44 0.90 -3.27
N LEU A 97 10.87 1.98 -3.92
CA LEU A 97 9.96 2.91 -4.62
C LEU A 97 9.20 2.25 -5.80
N PRO A 98 9.85 1.48 -6.70
CA PRO A 98 9.12 0.74 -7.73
C PRO A 98 8.15 -0.30 -7.15
N THR A 99 8.53 -0.97 -6.06
CA THR A 99 7.69 -2.00 -5.42
C THR A 99 6.42 -1.40 -4.83
N VAL A 100 6.52 -0.29 -4.09
CA VAL A 100 5.34 0.39 -3.53
C VAL A 100 4.48 1.06 -4.61
N ALA A 101 5.09 1.53 -5.70
CA ALA A 101 4.35 2.03 -6.87
C ALA A 101 3.51 0.91 -7.53
N ALA A 102 4.08 -0.29 -7.68
CA ALA A 102 3.35 -1.45 -8.18
C ALA A 102 2.23 -1.88 -7.20
N ALA A 103 2.46 -1.83 -5.88
CA ALA A 103 1.42 -2.08 -4.89
C ALA A 103 0.26 -1.07 -5.01
N THR A 104 0.58 0.21 -5.19
CA THR A 104 -0.41 1.28 -5.40
C THR A 104 -1.24 1.01 -6.66
N GLN A 105 -0.60 0.59 -7.75
CA GLN A 105 -1.30 0.26 -8.99
C GLN A 105 -2.32 -0.87 -8.78
N ARG A 106 -2.00 -1.89 -7.97
CA ARG A 106 -2.96 -2.97 -7.67
C ARG A 106 -4.17 -2.49 -6.87
N LEU A 107 -3.99 -1.52 -5.98
CA LEU A 107 -5.13 -0.88 -5.32
C LEU A 107 -5.98 -0.07 -6.31
N ASP A 108 -5.37 0.55 -7.31
CA ASP A 108 -6.09 1.27 -8.37
C ASP A 108 -6.88 0.32 -9.27
N ASP A 109 -6.29 -0.81 -9.66
CA ASP A 109 -6.96 -1.85 -10.44
C ASP A 109 -8.18 -2.41 -9.67
N LEU A 110 -8.07 -2.60 -8.35
CA LEU A 110 -9.17 -3.02 -7.49
C LEU A 110 -10.30 -1.99 -7.42
N LEU A 111 -9.96 -0.71 -7.30
CA LEU A 111 -10.94 0.38 -7.27
C LEU A 111 -11.68 0.47 -8.60
N ALA A 112 -10.97 0.34 -9.73
CA ALA A 112 -11.58 0.33 -11.06
C ALA A 112 -12.59 -0.82 -11.20
N LEU A 113 -12.19 -2.04 -10.83
CA LEU A 113 -13.04 -3.24 -10.90
C LEU A 113 -14.30 -3.10 -10.02
N THR A 114 -14.16 -2.51 -8.82
CA THR A 114 -15.29 -2.27 -7.91
C THR A 114 -16.27 -1.23 -8.48
N ASN A 115 -15.76 -0.18 -9.13
CA ASN A 115 -16.56 0.86 -9.77
C ASN A 115 -17.34 0.33 -10.98
N GLU A 116 -16.70 -0.51 -11.82
CA GLU A 116 -17.37 -1.15 -12.95
C GLU A 116 -18.55 -2.01 -12.49
N ARG A 117 -18.35 -2.82 -11.45
CA ARG A 117 -19.43 -3.66 -10.87
C ARG A 117 -20.56 -2.81 -10.28
N SER A 118 -20.23 -1.74 -9.57
CA SER A 118 -21.22 -0.83 -8.99
C SER A 118 -22.06 -0.16 -10.07
N THR A 119 -21.42 0.26 -11.17
CA THR A 119 -22.09 0.86 -12.33
C THR A 119 -23.02 -0.17 -13.00
N ALA A 120 -22.56 -1.40 -13.21
CA ALA A 120 -23.38 -2.46 -13.79
C ALA A 120 -24.61 -2.78 -12.90
N ALA A 121 -24.43 -2.83 -11.59
CA ALA A 121 -25.53 -3.06 -10.64
C ALA A 121 -26.55 -1.91 -10.65
N ALA A 122 -26.09 -0.66 -10.71
CA ALA A 122 -26.96 0.51 -10.82
C ALA A 122 -27.80 0.47 -12.11
N VAL A 123 -27.20 0.12 -13.26
CA VAL A 123 -27.92 -0.03 -14.54
C VAL A 123 -28.97 -1.15 -14.47
N MET A 124 -28.66 -2.27 -13.81
CA MET A 124 -29.63 -3.36 -13.64
C MET A 124 -30.80 -2.96 -12.73
N ALA A 125 -30.53 -2.24 -11.64
CA ALA A 125 -31.56 -1.73 -10.76
C ALA A 125 -32.46 -0.73 -11.50
N ASP A 126 -31.88 0.21 -12.24
CA ASP A 126 -32.62 1.19 -13.04
C ASP A 126 -33.58 0.52 -14.05
N ARG A 127 -33.10 -0.52 -14.76
CA ARG A 127 -33.94 -1.35 -15.64
C ARG A 127 -35.07 -2.08 -14.91
N THR A 128 -34.85 -2.49 -13.67
CA THR A 128 -35.87 -3.20 -12.88
C THR A 128 -36.98 -2.24 -12.44
N TYR A 129 -36.64 -0.99 -12.11
CA TYR A 129 -37.61 0.03 -11.73
C TYR A 129 -38.31 0.72 -12.89
N THR A 130 -37.73 0.73 -14.10
CA THR A 130 -38.39 1.27 -15.31
C THR A 130 -39.35 0.28 -15.99
N VAL A 131 -39.29 -1.01 -15.64
CA VAL A 131 -40.16 -2.06 -16.19
C VAL A 131 -41.32 -2.42 -15.25
N ALA A 132 -41.32 -1.90 -14.01
CA ALA A 132 -42.40 -2.05 -13.01
C ALA A 132 -43.38 -0.87 -13.05
#